data_AF-A0A1G4V496-F1
#
_entry.id   AF-A0A1G4V496-F1
#
_cell.length_a   1.000
_cell.length_b   1.000
_cell.length_c   1.000
_cell.angle_alpha   90.00
_cell.angle_beta   90.00
_cell.angle_gamma   90.00
#
_symmetry.space_group_name_H-M   'P 1'
#
loop_
_entity.id
_entity.type
_entity.pdbx_description
1 polymer ?
#
loop_
_entity_poly.entity_id
_entity_poly.type
_entity_poly.pdbx_seq_one_letter_code
_entity_poly.pdbx_strand_id
1 'polypeptide(L)'
;MKLVVPDEVEKVILKIGNKAKQRSAYKLFAAICKMEILADKNGFFPLPSKYLQSVNRRYHTIIDTFIANGIIDFEHYYDFHPITLERVKRRRYNVEKGICMRYKFLIDIEMGQVKEIDFENNRSCRWFEIIKQSLKELGYDYKVSRVAFGRRVYYGLIQNYKNELKNRGLCLIDAKASQPKLLLLELRKNKIEDLNYEEAFENDFYNYLVDKLKLKSREEAKEIFMYFLNGNGYVPNSEIYHLFPKASFFLKSLKKDNYKNSSHNFQKIESKIWIDDLLNNIPVDFALPIHDCLIVKEEVAGLVLEYCKEKYPEIDFVISHLRD
;
A
#
# COMPACT_ATOMS: atom_id res chain seq x y z
N MET A 1 -5.58 -8.89 25.51
CA MET A 1 -6.73 -8.46 24.68
C MET A 1 -7.92 -9.32 25.05
N LYS A 2 -9.10 -8.72 25.32
CA LYS A 2 -10.34 -9.48 25.51
C LYS A 2 -11.01 -9.71 24.15
N LEU A 3 -11.39 -10.95 23.86
CA LEU A 3 -12.01 -11.35 22.59
C LEU A 3 -13.08 -12.41 22.87
N VAL A 4 -14.20 -12.36 22.15
CA VAL A 4 -15.17 -13.47 22.12
C VAL A 4 -14.58 -14.61 21.30
N VAL A 5 -14.49 -15.79 21.90
CA VAL A 5 -14.06 -17.02 21.24
C VAL A 5 -15.27 -17.94 21.13
N PRO A 6 -15.78 -18.19 19.91
CA PRO A 6 -16.87 -19.13 19.68
C PRO A 6 -16.51 -20.55 20.11
N ASP A 7 -17.52 -21.33 20.51
CA ASP A 7 -17.32 -22.69 21.01
C ASP A 7 -16.73 -23.62 19.94
N GLU A 8 -17.03 -23.39 18.67
CA GLU A 8 -16.46 -24.08 17.52
C GLU A 8 -14.95 -23.85 17.44
N VAL A 9 -14.53 -22.59 17.59
CA VAL A 9 -13.12 -22.21 17.59
C VAL A 9 -12.41 -22.83 18.78
N GLU A 10 -13.03 -22.78 19.95
CA GLU A 10 -12.51 -23.38 21.18
C GLU A 10 -12.28 -24.90 21.01
N LYS A 11 -13.29 -25.62 20.52
CA LYS A 11 -13.21 -27.07 20.27
C LYS A 11 -12.09 -27.41 19.28
N VAL A 12 -11.90 -26.59 18.24
CA VAL A 12 -10.82 -26.77 17.28
C VAL A 12 -9.48 -26.52 17.95
N ILE A 13 -9.30 -25.39 18.65
CA ILE A 13 -8.04 -25.02 19.29
C ILE A 13 -7.62 -26.06 20.33
N LEU A 14 -8.52 -26.55 21.17
CA LEU A 14 -8.21 -27.57 22.18
C LEU A 14 -7.69 -28.88 21.57
N LYS A 15 -8.08 -29.21 20.34
CA LYS A 15 -7.57 -30.38 19.59
C LYS A 15 -6.21 -30.13 18.94
N ILE A 16 -5.74 -28.88 18.86
CA ILE A 16 -4.44 -28.53 18.26
C ILE A 16 -3.31 -28.84 19.23
N GLY A 17 -2.87 -30.10 19.24
CA GLY A 17 -1.61 -30.54 19.85
C GLY A 17 -1.39 -30.06 21.28
N ASN A 18 -0.18 -29.56 21.58
CA ASN A 18 0.20 -29.15 22.93
C ASN A 18 -0.22 -27.71 23.28
N LYS A 19 -0.19 -27.37 24.58
CA LYS A 19 -0.58 -26.03 25.09
C LYS A 19 0.10 -24.85 24.38
N ALA A 20 1.34 -25.01 23.91
CA ALA A 20 2.05 -23.95 23.19
C ALA A 20 1.43 -23.69 21.80
N LYS A 21 1.05 -24.76 21.08
CA LYS A 21 0.31 -24.64 19.81
C LYS A 21 -1.09 -24.08 20.03
N GLN A 22 -1.77 -24.46 21.10
CA GLN A 22 -3.08 -23.91 21.45
C GLN A 22 -3.01 -22.39 21.71
N ARG A 23 -2.03 -21.93 22.51
CA ARG A 23 -1.77 -20.49 22.71
C ARG A 23 -1.50 -19.76 21.40
N SER A 24 -0.71 -20.37 20.52
CA SER A 24 -0.43 -19.83 19.20
C SER A 24 -1.68 -19.73 18.32
N ALA A 25 -2.60 -20.69 18.43
CA ALA A 25 -3.85 -20.69 17.70
C ALA A 25 -4.81 -19.61 18.21
N TYR A 26 -4.88 -19.38 19.53
CA TYR A 26 -5.60 -18.23 20.08
C TYR A 26 -5.02 -16.91 19.60
N LYS A 27 -3.69 -16.74 19.60
CA LYS A 27 -3.03 -15.54 19.08
C LYS A 27 -3.38 -15.31 17.60
N LEU A 28 -3.34 -16.36 16.76
CA LEU A 28 -3.71 -16.24 15.36
C LEU A 28 -5.20 -15.95 15.17
N PHE A 29 -6.09 -16.59 15.93
CA PHE A 29 -7.52 -16.28 15.88
C PHE A 29 -7.78 -14.81 16.22
N ALA A 30 -7.18 -14.29 17.29
CA ALA A 30 -7.24 -12.87 17.64
C ALA A 30 -6.71 -11.96 16.54
N ALA A 31 -5.62 -12.36 15.86
CA ALA A 31 -5.06 -11.61 14.74
C ALA A 31 -6.01 -11.56 13.54
N ILE A 32 -6.72 -12.65 13.27
CA ILE A 32 -7.71 -12.76 12.18
C ILE A 32 -8.93 -11.88 12.49
N CYS A 33 -9.48 -11.98 13.71
CA CYS A 33 -10.59 -11.13 14.15
C CYS A 33 -10.27 -9.63 14.02
N LYS A 34 -9.04 -9.21 14.32
CA LYS A 34 -8.62 -7.81 14.11
C LYS A 34 -8.64 -7.36 12.66
N MET A 35 -8.46 -8.27 11.71
CA MET A 35 -8.48 -7.94 10.28
C MET A 35 -9.88 -7.99 9.69
N GLU A 36 -10.82 -8.65 10.36
CA GLU A 36 -12.22 -8.78 9.95
C GLU A 36 -12.92 -7.42 9.84
N ILE A 37 -12.53 -6.43 10.65
CA ILE A 37 -13.01 -5.04 10.54
C ILE A 37 -12.80 -4.42 9.14
N LEU A 38 -11.92 -5.00 8.33
CA LEU A 38 -11.63 -4.60 6.95
C LEU A 38 -12.41 -5.42 5.91
N ALA A 39 -13.41 -6.18 6.34
CA ALA A 39 -14.25 -7.00 5.48
C ALA A 39 -14.99 -6.14 4.46
N ASP A 40 -15.15 -6.69 3.26
CA ASP A 40 -16.03 -6.10 2.27
C ASP A 40 -17.50 -6.52 2.49
N LYS A 41 -18.39 -6.05 1.60
CA LYS A 41 -19.81 -6.41 1.61
C LYS A 41 -20.11 -7.91 1.53
N ASN A 42 -19.14 -8.73 1.11
CA ASN A 42 -19.28 -10.18 1.02
C ASN A 42 -18.62 -10.90 2.21
N GLY A 43 -18.16 -10.15 3.22
CA GLY A 43 -17.48 -10.66 4.41
C GLY A 43 -16.01 -11.00 4.21
N PHE A 44 -15.41 -10.72 3.05
CA PHE A 44 -14.02 -11.05 2.78
C PHE A 44 -13.07 -9.92 3.19
N PHE A 45 -12.07 -10.23 4.01
CA PHE A 45 -11.04 -9.31 4.48
C PHE A 45 -9.63 -9.76 4.07
N PRO A 46 -8.71 -8.81 3.83
CA PRO A 46 -7.32 -9.14 3.50
C PRO A 46 -6.55 -9.69 4.69
N LEU A 47 -5.79 -10.77 4.48
CA LEU A 47 -4.94 -11.37 5.52
C LEU A 47 -3.51 -11.62 4.98
N PRO A 48 -2.62 -10.62 5.05
CA PRO A 48 -1.27 -10.75 4.50
C PRO A 48 -0.44 -11.80 5.23
N SER A 49 0.28 -12.65 4.49
CA SER A 49 1.18 -13.66 5.07
C SER A 49 2.21 -13.06 6.02
N LYS A 50 2.78 -11.88 5.67
CA LYS A 50 3.72 -11.16 6.54
C LYS A 50 3.10 -10.80 7.89
N TYR A 51 1.80 -10.51 7.96
CA TYR A 51 1.09 -10.18 9.20
C TYR A 51 0.88 -11.42 10.06
N LEU A 52 0.46 -12.53 9.47
CA LEU A 52 0.34 -13.80 10.20
C LEU A 52 1.70 -14.30 10.69
N GLN A 53 2.76 -14.14 9.89
CA GLN A 53 4.13 -14.50 10.28
C GLN A 53 4.65 -13.71 11.47
N SER A 54 4.26 -12.43 11.64
CA SER A 54 4.65 -11.66 12.82
C SER A 54 3.97 -12.14 14.10
N VAL A 55 2.81 -12.79 13.99
CA VAL A 55 2.13 -13.42 15.13
C VAL A 55 2.68 -14.82 15.37
N ASN A 56 2.87 -15.60 14.31
CA ASN A 56 3.47 -16.93 14.35
C ASN A 56 4.11 -17.29 13.01
N ARG A 57 5.43 -17.55 12.99
CA ARG A 57 6.15 -17.98 11.77
C ARG A 57 5.57 -19.23 11.11
N ARG A 58 4.95 -20.14 11.88
CA ARG A 58 4.35 -21.40 11.43
C ARG A 58 2.82 -21.32 11.29
N TYR A 59 2.29 -20.12 11.03
CA TYR A 59 0.85 -19.86 10.98
C TYR A 59 0.05 -20.77 10.02
N HIS A 60 0.67 -21.22 8.92
CA HIS A 60 0.00 -21.98 7.87
C HIS A 60 -0.72 -23.23 8.42
N THR A 61 -0.08 -23.97 9.32
CA THR A 61 -0.68 -25.17 9.92
C THR A 61 -1.98 -24.88 10.68
N ILE A 62 -2.05 -23.73 11.37
CA ILE A 62 -3.23 -23.30 12.12
C ILE A 62 -4.30 -22.76 11.18
N ILE A 63 -3.92 -21.98 10.16
CA ILE A 63 -4.84 -21.50 9.12
C ILE A 63 -5.48 -22.68 8.37
N ASP A 64 -4.68 -23.65 7.94
CA ASP A 64 -5.18 -24.84 7.25
C ASP A 64 -6.12 -25.66 8.16
N THR A 65 -5.84 -25.71 9.46
CA THR A 65 -6.74 -26.33 10.45
C THR A 65 -8.07 -25.58 10.57
N PHE A 66 -8.04 -24.25 10.63
CA PHE A 66 -9.25 -23.43 10.68
C PHE A 66 -10.09 -23.56 9.39
N ILE A 67 -9.45 -23.66 8.22
CA ILE A 67 -10.14 -23.92 6.96
C ILE A 67 -10.79 -25.32 6.98
N ALA A 68 -10.02 -26.34 7.36
CA ALA A 68 -10.50 -27.73 7.38
C ALA A 68 -11.67 -27.96 8.35
N ASN A 69 -11.75 -27.18 9.43
CA ASN A 69 -12.84 -27.24 10.40
C ASN A 69 -13.96 -26.23 10.13
N GLY A 70 -13.97 -25.57 8.96
CA GLY A 70 -15.05 -24.65 8.58
C GLY A 70 -15.14 -23.40 9.45
N ILE A 71 -14.04 -22.93 10.03
CA ILE A 71 -13.99 -21.67 10.80
C ILE A 71 -13.85 -20.47 9.84
N ILE A 72 -12.98 -20.61 8.84
CA ILE A 72 -12.74 -19.60 7.80
C ILE A 72 -12.72 -20.24 6.40
N ASP A 73 -13.03 -19.47 5.37
CA ASP A 73 -12.76 -19.83 3.97
C ASP A 73 -11.93 -18.74 3.30
N PHE A 74 -11.23 -19.11 2.22
CA PHE A 74 -10.47 -18.17 1.42
C PHE A 74 -11.23 -17.77 0.15
N GLU A 75 -10.99 -16.53 -0.30
CA GLU A 75 -11.51 -16.07 -1.58
C GLU A 75 -10.89 -16.88 -2.71
N HIS A 76 -11.74 -17.44 -3.55
CA HIS A 76 -11.34 -18.36 -4.60
C HIS A 76 -12.07 -18.07 -5.90
N TYR A 77 -11.52 -18.60 -6.98
CA TYR A 77 -12.19 -18.73 -8.25
C TYR A 77 -12.10 -20.19 -8.70
N TYR A 78 -13.00 -20.56 -9.59
CA TYR A 78 -12.95 -21.87 -10.22
C TYR A 78 -12.19 -21.76 -11.52
N ASP A 79 -11.28 -22.69 -11.72
CA ASP A 79 -10.52 -22.86 -12.95
C ASP A 79 -10.67 -24.32 -13.41
N PHE A 80 -10.28 -24.62 -14.64
CA PHE A 80 -10.25 -26.00 -15.12
C PHE A 80 -8.85 -26.56 -14.95
N HIS A 81 -8.75 -27.80 -14.44
CA HIS A 81 -7.48 -28.51 -14.42
C HIS A 81 -7.03 -28.72 -15.87
N PRO A 82 -5.79 -28.35 -16.24
CA PRO A 82 -5.35 -28.35 -17.63
C PRO A 82 -5.35 -29.73 -18.28
N ILE A 83 -5.34 -30.80 -17.47
CA ILE A 83 -5.29 -32.19 -17.96
C ILE A 83 -6.63 -32.89 -17.80
N THR A 84 -7.26 -32.76 -16.62
CA THR A 84 -8.47 -33.54 -16.30
C THR A 84 -9.74 -32.80 -16.68
N LEU A 85 -9.65 -31.51 -17.05
CA LEU A 85 -10.79 -30.62 -17.31
C LEU A 85 -11.80 -30.55 -16.15
N GLU A 86 -11.41 -31.00 -14.97
CA GLU A 86 -12.21 -30.90 -13.77
C GLU A 86 -12.13 -29.50 -13.19
N ARG A 87 -13.21 -29.07 -12.54
CA ARG A 87 -13.30 -27.74 -11.95
C ARG A 87 -12.53 -27.72 -10.63
N VAL A 88 -11.42 -26.98 -10.58
CA VAL A 88 -10.55 -26.86 -9.41
C VAL A 88 -10.73 -25.50 -8.75
N LYS A 89 -10.87 -25.49 -7.42
CA LYS A 89 -10.92 -24.28 -6.58
C LYS A 89 -9.49 -23.72 -6.43
N ARG A 90 -9.21 -22.55 -7.03
CA ARG A 90 -7.93 -21.85 -6.93
C ARG A 90 -8.03 -20.62 -6.04
N ARG A 91 -6.99 -20.42 -5.20
CA ARG A 91 -6.87 -19.27 -4.30
C ARG A 91 -6.72 -17.99 -5.12
N ARG A 92 -7.51 -16.95 -4.80
CA ARG A 92 -7.37 -15.62 -5.43
C ARG A 92 -6.30 -14.82 -4.67
N TYR A 93 -5.05 -14.87 -5.14
CA TYR A 93 -3.96 -14.01 -4.65
C TYR A 93 -2.91 -13.82 -5.74
N ASN A 94 -2.15 -12.72 -5.69
CA ASN A 94 -1.02 -12.46 -6.56
C ASN A 94 -0.01 -11.57 -5.83
N VAL A 95 1.12 -12.14 -5.43
CA VAL A 95 2.15 -11.45 -4.65
C VAL A 95 2.81 -10.32 -5.46
N GLU A 96 3.04 -10.54 -6.76
CA GLU A 96 3.67 -9.55 -7.66
C GLU A 96 2.79 -8.32 -7.87
N LYS A 97 1.47 -8.50 -7.92
CA LYS A 97 0.46 -7.44 -8.00
C LYS A 97 0.04 -6.90 -6.62
N GLY A 98 0.69 -7.34 -5.55
CA GLY A 98 0.37 -6.93 -4.17
C GLY A 98 -1.02 -7.35 -3.68
N ILE A 99 -1.66 -8.31 -4.35
CA ILE A 99 -2.96 -8.89 -4.01
C ILE A 99 -2.71 -9.99 -2.99
N CYS A 100 -2.93 -9.70 -1.71
CA CYS A 100 -2.84 -10.70 -0.66
C CYS A 100 -4.08 -11.60 -0.64
N MET A 101 -3.93 -12.78 -0.03
CA MET A 101 -5.04 -13.69 0.18
C MET A 101 -6.11 -13.05 1.07
N ARG A 102 -7.37 -13.35 0.77
CA ARG A 102 -8.53 -12.84 1.48
C ARG A 102 -9.29 -14.00 2.09
N TYR A 103 -9.86 -13.77 3.27
CA TYR A 103 -10.58 -14.76 4.04
C TYR A 103 -11.89 -14.20 4.53
N LYS A 104 -12.83 -15.08 4.88
CA LYS A 104 -14.05 -14.74 5.60
C LYS A 104 -14.26 -15.75 6.72
N PHE A 105 -14.94 -15.35 7.79
CA PHE A 105 -15.47 -16.30 8.76
C PHE A 105 -16.68 -17.03 8.17
N LEU A 106 -16.81 -18.30 8.54
CA LEU A 106 -18.00 -19.11 8.23
C LEU A 106 -18.87 -19.35 9.48
N ILE A 107 -18.44 -18.82 10.61
CA ILE A 107 -19.08 -18.92 11.91
C ILE A 107 -19.41 -17.52 12.41
N ASP A 108 -20.33 -17.45 13.37
CA ASP A 108 -20.57 -16.24 14.14
C ASP A 108 -19.41 -16.03 15.12
N ILE A 109 -18.81 -14.84 15.09
CA ILE A 109 -17.69 -14.46 15.96
C ILE A 109 -18.11 -13.55 17.13
N GLU A 110 -19.40 -13.18 17.21
CA GLU A 110 -19.97 -12.36 18.27
C GLU A 110 -20.52 -13.19 19.43
N MET A 111 -20.80 -14.48 19.19
CA MET A 111 -21.30 -15.41 20.19
C MET A 111 -20.18 -16.35 20.70
N GLY A 112 -20.02 -16.45 22.02
CA GLY A 112 -19.04 -17.35 22.63
C GLY A 112 -18.54 -16.89 23.99
N GLN A 113 -17.40 -17.43 24.39
CA GLN A 113 -16.76 -17.09 25.67
C GLN A 113 -15.80 -15.93 25.52
N VAL A 114 -15.93 -14.91 26.38
CA VAL A 114 -14.93 -13.83 26.45
C VAL A 114 -13.67 -14.38 27.08
N LYS A 115 -12.58 -14.40 26.32
CA LYS A 115 -11.26 -14.82 26.79
C LYS A 115 -10.27 -13.67 26.73
N GLU A 116 -9.42 -13.63 27.74
CA GLU A 116 -8.24 -12.78 27.73
C GLU A 116 -7.10 -13.51 27.03
N ILE A 117 -6.79 -13.06 25.83
CA ILE A 117 -5.70 -13.58 25.02
C ILE A 117 -4.53 -12.61 25.20
N ASP A 118 -3.41 -13.13 25.70
CA ASP A 118 -2.11 -12.46 25.57
C ASP A 118 -1.86 -12.30 24.07
N PHE A 119 -2.01 -11.07 23.56
CA PHE A 119 -1.88 -10.74 22.15
C PHE A 119 -1.02 -9.48 22.03
N GLU A 120 0.28 -9.66 22.20
CA GLU A 120 1.28 -8.69 21.76
C GLU A 120 1.47 -8.82 20.26
N ASN A 121 0.72 -8.03 19.50
CA ASN A 121 1.14 -7.75 18.13
C ASN A 121 2.16 -6.61 18.20
N ASN A 122 3.43 -6.96 18.34
CA ASN A 122 4.55 -6.00 18.32
C ASN A 122 4.73 -5.29 16.96
N ARG A 123 3.76 -5.41 16.04
CA ARG A 123 3.57 -4.40 15.01
C ARG A 123 2.69 -3.27 15.53
N SER A 124 3.25 -2.46 16.42
CA SER A 124 3.16 -1.04 16.12
C SER A 124 3.96 -0.88 14.82
N CYS A 125 3.29 -0.80 13.67
CA CYS A 125 4.01 -0.48 12.45
C CYS A 125 4.82 0.77 12.75
N ARG A 126 6.14 0.73 12.63
CA ARG A 126 6.99 1.81 13.12
C ARG A 126 6.57 3.15 12.52
N TRP A 127 6.11 3.13 11.27
CA TRP A 127 5.51 4.30 10.61
C TRP A 127 4.33 4.92 11.39
N PHE A 128 3.46 4.12 12.01
CA PHE A 128 2.31 4.62 12.77
C PHE A 128 2.75 5.34 14.04
N GLU A 129 3.73 4.78 14.77
CA GLU A 129 4.26 5.43 15.97
C GLU A 129 5.04 6.70 15.62
N ILE A 130 5.84 6.67 14.54
CA ILE A 130 6.54 7.86 14.04
C ILE A 130 5.53 8.98 13.73
N ILE A 131 4.46 8.69 12.97
CA ILE A 131 3.44 9.69 12.64
C ILE A 131 2.76 10.20 13.91
N LYS A 132 2.37 9.30 14.81
CA LYS A 132 1.69 9.66 16.07
C LYS A 132 2.57 10.55 16.95
N GLN A 133 3.86 10.22 17.08
CA GLN A 133 4.82 11.02 17.85
C GLN A 133 5.06 12.37 17.17
N SER A 134 5.24 12.38 15.85
CA SER A 134 5.43 13.61 15.07
C SER A 134 4.24 14.56 15.17
N LEU A 135 3.00 14.05 15.06
CA LEU A 135 1.78 14.85 15.23
C LEU A 135 1.66 15.41 16.65
N LYS A 136 1.96 14.60 17.66
CA LYS A 136 1.96 15.05 19.06
C LYS A 136 3.00 16.13 19.32
N GLU A 137 4.21 15.97 18.79
CA GLU A 137 5.28 16.97 18.91
C GLU A 137 4.89 18.30 18.27
N LEU A 138 4.14 18.26 17.17
CA LEU A 138 3.61 19.44 16.51
C LEU A 138 2.35 20.04 17.16
N GLY A 139 1.80 19.40 18.21
CA GLY A 139 0.61 19.85 18.94
C GLY A 139 -0.74 19.44 18.33
N TYR A 140 -0.79 18.41 17.47
CA TYR A 140 -2.00 17.94 16.80
C TYR A 140 -2.57 16.64 17.42
N ASP A 141 -3.88 16.45 17.25
CA ASP A 141 -4.56 15.18 17.58
C ASP A 141 -4.08 14.05 16.65
N TYR A 142 -3.82 12.88 17.21
CA TYR A 142 -3.18 11.76 16.51
C TYR A 142 -4.17 10.83 15.79
N LYS A 143 -5.23 11.39 15.21
CA LYS A 143 -6.21 10.63 14.41
C LYS A 143 -5.62 10.23 13.06
N VAL A 144 -4.88 9.12 13.07
CA VAL A 144 -4.25 8.51 11.90
C VAL A 144 -5.12 7.35 11.41
N SER A 145 -5.52 7.40 10.14
CA SER A 145 -6.24 6.31 9.47
C SER A 145 -5.52 5.89 8.19
N ARG A 146 -5.81 4.69 7.68
CA ARG A 146 -5.24 4.19 6.43
C ARG A 146 -6.34 3.63 5.55
N VAL A 147 -6.47 4.12 4.33
CA VAL A 147 -7.53 3.66 3.40
C VAL A 147 -7.19 2.33 2.77
N ALA A 148 -8.20 1.47 2.60
CA ALA A 148 -8.03 0.17 1.95
C ALA A 148 -7.67 0.27 0.45
N PHE A 149 -8.22 1.26 -0.26
CA PHE A 149 -8.11 1.41 -1.72
C PHE A 149 -6.65 1.74 -2.14
N GLY A 150 -6.15 2.92 -1.79
CA GLY A 150 -4.81 3.37 -2.16
C GLY A 150 -3.72 3.01 -1.14
N ARG A 151 -4.08 2.47 0.04
CA ARG A 151 -3.17 2.30 1.19
C ARG A 151 -2.49 3.57 1.68
N ARG A 152 -3.03 4.73 1.32
CA ARG A 152 -2.61 6.05 1.80
C ARG A 152 -2.96 6.22 3.27
N VAL A 153 -2.12 6.99 3.97
CA VAL A 153 -2.35 7.38 5.35
C VAL A 153 -3.02 8.76 5.36
N TYR A 154 -3.99 8.94 6.25
CA TYR A 154 -4.73 10.19 6.45
C TYR A 154 -4.59 10.67 7.88
N TYR A 155 -4.32 11.97 8.02
CA TYR A 155 -4.32 12.74 9.27
C TYR A 155 -4.63 14.21 8.94
N GLY A 156 -5.06 14.99 9.95
CA GLY A 156 -5.66 16.32 9.74
C GLY A 156 -4.79 17.35 9.01
N LEU A 157 -3.47 17.19 9.08
CA LEU A 157 -2.51 18.15 8.53
C LEU A 157 -2.35 18.08 7.01
N ILE A 158 -2.73 16.98 6.36
CA ILE A 158 -2.45 16.72 4.93
C ILE A 158 -2.96 17.83 4.01
N GLN A 159 -4.10 18.44 4.32
CA GLN A 159 -4.72 19.45 3.44
C GLN A 159 -4.03 20.82 3.51
N ASN A 160 -3.53 21.21 4.68
CA ASN A 160 -3.04 22.56 4.95
C ASN A 160 -1.57 22.62 5.38
N TYR A 161 -0.82 21.50 5.28
CA TYR A 161 0.54 21.38 5.80
C TYR A 161 1.47 22.52 5.34
N LYS A 162 1.36 22.97 4.08
CA LYS A 162 2.22 24.04 3.56
C LYS A 162 2.07 25.35 4.33
N ASN A 163 0.85 25.66 4.74
CA ASN A 163 0.55 26.88 5.49
C ASN A 163 0.84 26.69 6.99
N GLU A 164 0.42 25.56 7.56
CA GLU A 164 0.51 25.33 9.00
C GLU A 164 1.94 25.02 9.48
N LEU A 165 2.74 24.38 8.63
CA LEU A 165 4.13 23.99 8.94
C LEU A 165 5.17 24.96 8.40
N LYS A 166 4.73 26.04 7.75
CA LYS A 166 5.62 27.10 7.25
C LYS A 166 6.51 27.61 8.38
N ASN A 167 7.80 27.79 8.11
CA ASN A 167 8.77 28.35 9.05
C ASN A 167 8.88 27.62 10.40
N ARG A 168 8.46 26.35 10.50
CA ARG A 168 8.61 25.51 11.71
C ARG A 168 9.92 24.70 11.77
N GLY A 169 10.92 25.06 10.97
CA GLY A 169 12.16 24.28 10.85
C GLY A 169 11.93 22.91 10.21
N LEU A 170 10.98 22.81 9.28
CA LEU A 170 10.62 21.58 8.58
C LEU A 170 10.87 21.70 7.08
N CYS A 171 11.23 20.58 6.45
CA CYS A 171 11.42 20.48 5.01
C CYS A 171 10.76 19.20 4.46
N LEU A 172 10.60 19.15 3.15
CA LEU A 172 10.08 18.03 2.40
C LEU A 172 11.24 17.27 1.75
N ILE A 173 11.25 15.95 1.92
CA ILE A 173 11.96 15.03 1.03
C ILE A 173 10.96 14.59 -0.02
N ASP A 174 11.10 15.11 -1.23
CA ASP A 174 10.12 14.99 -2.32
C ASP A 174 10.71 14.19 -3.49
N ALA A 175 9.87 13.45 -4.22
CA ALA A 175 10.28 12.78 -5.46
C ALA A 175 9.89 13.61 -6.68
N LYS A 176 10.89 14.06 -7.44
CA LYS A 176 10.68 14.77 -8.70
C LYS A 176 9.94 13.86 -9.68
N ALA A 177 8.86 14.39 -10.26
CA ALA A 177 8.06 13.68 -11.26
C ALA A 177 7.74 12.23 -10.83
N SER A 178 7.34 12.06 -9.55
CA SER A 178 7.10 10.77 -8.91
C SER A 178 6.20 9.86 -9.76
N GLN A 179 5.02 10.33 -10.17
CA GLN A 179 4.07 9.53 -10.96
C GLN A 179 4.63 9.12 -12.33
N PRO A 180 5.23 10.02 -13.14
CA PRO A 180 5.98 9.62 -14.33
C PRO A 180 7.06 8.57 -14.07
N LYS A 181 7.91 8.79 -13.05
CA LYS A 181 9.01 7.87 -12.75
C LYS A 181 8.47 6.48 -12.38
N LEU A 182 7.41 6.39 -11.57
CA LEU A 182 6.78 5.11 -11.23
C LEU A 182 6.27 4.37 -12.47
N LEU A 183 5.73 5.07 -13.47
CA LEU A 183 5.35 4.46 -14.74
C LEU A 183 6.59 3.94 -15.50
N LEU A 184 7.68 4.71 -15.58
CA LEU A 184 8.93 4.26 -16.18
C LEU A 184 9.44 2.96 -15.55
N LEU A 185 9.43 2.88 -14.21
CA LEU A 185 9.88 1.69 -13.49
C LEU A 185 9.00 0.46 -13.78
N GLU A 186 7.68 0.64 -13.87
CA GLU A 186 6.78 -0.45 -14.25
C GLU A 186 6.96 -0.86 -15.72
N LEU A 187 7.21 0.07 -16.64
CA LEU A 187 7.54 -0.27 -18.04
C LEU A 187 8.80 -1.12 -18.12
N ARG A 188 9.89 -0.69 -17.47
CA ARG A 188 11.17 -1.42 -17.41
C ARG A 188 11.01 -2.81 -16.79
N LYS A 189 10.27 -2.93 -15.69
CA LYS A 189 9.96 -4.22 -15.05
C LYS A 189 9.21 -5.18 -15.98
N ASN A 190 8.36 -4.66 -16.86
CA ASN A 190 7.66 -5.44 -17.88
C ASN A 190 8.44 -5.57 -19.20
N LYS A 191 9.70 -5.12 -19.25
CA LYS A 191 10.55 -5.13 -20.45
C LYS A 191 9.94 -4.37 -21.63
N ILE A 192 9.29 -3.24 -21.33
CA ILE A 192 8.69 -2.34 -22.32
C ILE A 192 9.57 -1.10 -22.39
N GLU A 193 10.14 -0.83 -23.57
CA GLU A 193 11.01 0.32 -23.81
C GLU A 193 10.29 1.37 -24.67
N ASP A 194 10.00 2.54 -24.11
CA ASP A 194 9.40 3.67 -24.83
C ASP A 194 10.41 4.82 -24.90
N LEU A 195 11.15 4.91 -26.01
CA LEU A 195 12.33 5.78 -26.13
C LEU A 195 12.01 7.25 -25.81
N ASN A 196 10.89 7.77 -26.31
CA ASN A 196 10.47 9.15 -26.03
C ASN A 196 10.12 9.34 -24.55
N TYR A 197 9.53 8.31 -23.92
CA TYR A 197 9.23 8.34 -22.49
C TYR A 197 10.51 8.36 -21.65
N GLU A 198 11.55 7.64 -22.07
CA GLU A 198 12.85 7.62 -21.40
C GLU A 198 13.61 8.94 -21.59
N GLU A 199 13.65 9.46 -22.83
CA GLU A 199 14.25 10.76 -23.18
C GLU A 199 13.62 11.91 -22.37
N ALA A 200 12.32 11.82 -22.05
CA ALA A 200 11.65 12.83 -21.25
C ALA A 200 12.31 13.04 -19.87
N PHE A 201 12.94 12.01 -19.28
CA PHE A 201 13.64 12.16 -18.00
C PHE A 201 15.02 12.81 -18.13
N GLU A 202 15.61 12.86 -19.32
CA GLU A 202 16.87 13.55 -19.58
C GLU A 202 16.68 15.08 -19.64
N ASN A 203 15.50 15.55 -20.05
CA ASN A 203 15.18 16.96 -20.34
C ASN A 203 14.18 17.59 -19.35
N ASP A 204 14.05 17.05 -18.14
CA ASP A 204 12.93 17.26 -17.21
C ASP A 204 11.58 16.87 -17.83
N PHE A 205 10.94 15.86 -17.25
CA PHE A 205 9.75 15.22 -17.83
C PHE A 205 8.62 16.20 -18.18
N TYR A 206 8.33 17.17 -17.32
CA TYR A 206 7.23 18.10 -17.58
C TYR A 206 7.63 19.21 -18.55
N ASN A 207 8.89 19.63 -18.57
CA ASN A 207 9.37 20.58 -19.58
C ASN A 207 9.43 19.91 -20.97
N TYR A 208 9.82 18.64 -21.03
CA TYR A 208 9.75 17.86 -22.27
C TYR A 208 8.32 17.82 -22.83
N LEU A 209 7.33 17.58 -21.97
CA LEU A 209 5.91 17.63 -22.38
C LEU A 209 5.49 19.03 -22.86
N VAL A 210 5.93 20.09 -22.17
CA VAL A 210 5.64 21.47 -22.58
C VAL A 210 6.14 21.73 -24.00
N ASP A 211 7.38 21.34 -24.31
CA ASP A 211 7.99 21.52 -25.63
C ASP A 211 7.29 20.66 -26.70
N LYS A 212 7.23 19.34 -26.49
CA LYS A 212 6.72 18.41 -27.50
C LYS A 212 5.24 18.57 -27.79
N LEU A 213 4.44 18.92 -26.78
CA LEU A 213 2.99 19.09 -26.92
C LEU A 213 2.56 20.56 -27.07
N LYS A 214 3.52 21.50 -27.12
CA LYS A 214 3.30 22.95 -27.24
C LYS A 214 2.34 23.50 -26.17
N LEU A 215 2.55 23.10 -24.93
CA LEU A 215 1.72 23.50 -23.79
C LEU A 215 2.15 24.88 -23.27
N LYS A 216 1.26 25.55 -22.53
CA LYS A 216 1.52 26.88 -21.98
C LYS A 216 2.35 26.84 -20.71
N SER A 217 2.26 25.76 -19.93
CA SER A 217 2.92 25.67 -18.63
C SER A 217 3.18 24.24 -18.17
N ARG A 218 4.03 24.11 -17.15
CA ARG A 218 4.28 22.84 -16.46
C ARG A 218 3.03 22.32 -15.75
N GLU A 219 2.17 23.21 -15.27
CA GLU A 219 0.89 22.85 -14.64
C GLU A 219 -0.02 22.15 -15.65
N GLU A 220 -0.13 22.70 -16.88
CA GLU A 220 -0.88 22.06 -17.96
C GLU A 220 -0.27 20.71 -18.34
N ALA A 221 1.06 20.59 -18.38
CA ALA A 221 1.75 19.33 -18.61
C ALA A 221 1.45 18.28 -17.52
N LYS A 222 1.42 18.70 -16.25
CA LYS A 222 1.03 17.83 -15.13
C LYS A 222 -0.41 17.36 -15.27
N GLU A 223 -1.33 18.27 -15.59
CA GLU A 223 -2.75 17.92 -15.78
C GLU A 223 -2.94 16.92 -16.92
N ILE A 224 -2.34 17.17 -18.09
CA ILE A 224 -2.39 16.25 -19.23
C ILE A 224 -1.82 14.89 -18.86
N PHE A 225 -0.67 14.85 -18.16
CA PHE A 225 -0.10 13.60 -17.68
C PHE A 225 -1.04 12.86 -16.71
N MET A 226 -1.71 13.58 -15.81
CA MET A 226 -2.66 12.98 -14.88
C MET A 226 -3.90 12.43 -15.59
N TYR A 227 -4.40 13.10 -16.63
CA TYR A 227 -5.44 12.55 -17.51
C TYR A 227 -4.94 11.31 -18.25
N PHE A 228 -3.72 11.33 -18.78
CA PHE A 228 -3.12 10.19 -19.47
C PHE A 228 -3.00 8.96 -18.54
N LEU A 229 -2.50 9.17 -17.33
CA LEU A 229 -2.30 8.11 -16.34
C LEU A 229 -3.63 7.54 -15.80
N ASN A 230 -4.59 8.41 -15.44
CA ASN A 230 -5.77 8.03 -14.66
C ASN A 230 -7.10 8.06 -15.45
N GLY A 231 -7.14 8.70 -16.61
CA GLY A 231 -8.35 8.89 -17.40
C GLY A 231 -8.89 7.62 -18.06
N ASN A 232 -10.18 7.63 -18.37
CA ASN A 232 -10.90 6.56 -19.05
C ASN A 232 -10.79 6.63 -20.59
N GLY A 233 -9.62 7.03 -21.10
CA GLY A 233 -9.35 7.19 -22.53
C GLY A 233 -9.45 8.63 -23.05
N TYR A 234 -10.16 9.51 -22.35
CA TYR A 234 -10.12 10.95 -22.64
C TYR A 234 -8.84 11.59 -22.07
N VAL A 235 -8.13 12.33 -22.92
CA VAL A 235 -7.04 13.25 -22.56
C VAL A 235 -7.25 14.53 -23.36
N PRO A 236 -7.17 15.72 -22.74
CA PRO A 236 -7.38 17.00 -23.44
C PRO A 236 -6.49 17.20 -24.67
N ASN A 237 -5.26 16.68 -24.62
CA ASN A 237 -4.33 16.63 -25.74
C ASN A 237 -3.97 15.17 -26.06
N SER A 238 -4.58 14.62 -27.11
CA SER A 238 -4.38 13.22 -27.53
C SER A 238 -3.00 12.93 -28.12
N GLU A 239 -2.22 13.96 -28.47
CA GLU A 239 -0.88 13.78 -29.03
C GLU A 239 0.06 13.06 -28.06
N ILE A 240 -0.21 13.09 -26.75
CA ILE A 240 0.56 12.32 -25.77
C ILE A 240 0.53 10.80 -26.06
N TYR A 241 -0.54 10.30 -26.68
CA TYR A 241 -0.63 8.89 -27.07
C TYR A 241 0.33 8.54 -28.22
N HIS A 242 0.56 9.49 -29.12
CA HIS A 242 1.52 9.36 -30.20
C HIS A 242 2.95 9.61 -29.73
N LEU A 243 3.13 10.52 -28.77
CA LEU A 243 4.41 10.80 -28.15
C LEU A 243 4.93 9.58 -27.36
N PHE A 244 4.05 8.88 -26.63
CA PHE A 244 4.41 7.71 -25.80
C PHE A 244 3.61 6.45 -26.16
N PRO A 245 3.81 5.86 -27.34
CA PRO A 245 2.93 4.82 -27.88
C PRO A 245 2.97 3.52 -27.06
N LYS A 246 4.14 3.09 -26.56
CA LYS A 246 4.25 1.84 -25.81
C LYS A 246 3.76 2.02 -24.37
N ALA A 247 4.04 3.16 -23.75
CA ALA A 247 3.49 3.52 -22.45
C ALA A 247 1.96 3.58 -22.50
N SER A 248 1.39 4.16 -23.57
CA SER A 248 -0.04 4.23 -23.81
C SER A 248 -0.69 2.84 -23.90
N PHE A 249 -0.07 1.94 -24.66
CA PHE A 249 -0.54 0.56 -24.79
C PHE A 249 -0.50 -0.18 -23.44
N PHE A 250 0.59 -0.02 -22.68
CA PHE A 250 0.71 -0.60 -21.35
C PHE A 250 -0.37 -0.08 -20.39
N LEU A 251 -0.59 1.23 -20.32
CA LEU A 251 -1.65 1.82 -19.49
C LEU A 251 -3.03 1.32 -19.88
N LYS A 252 -3.31 1.16 -21.19
CA LYS A 252 -4.57 0.59 -21.68
C LYS A 252 -4.75 -0.85 -21.19
N SER A 253 -3.68 -1.65 -21.15
CA SER A 253 -3.71 -3.02 -20.63
C SER A 253 -4.06 -3.07 -19.14
N LEU A 254 -3.56 -2.12 -18.33
CA LEU A 254 -3.89 -2.02 -16.91
C LEU A 254 -5.35 -1.61 -16.66
N LYS A 255 -5.92 -0.82 -17.58
CA LYS A 255 -7.28 -0.27 -17.50
C LYS A 255 -8.36 -1.19 -18.06
N LYS A 256 -8.01 -2.36 -18.64
CA LYS A 256 -8.93 -3.23 -19.40
C LYS A 256 -10.23 -3.58 -18.67
N ASP A 257 -10.16 -3.85 -17.36
CA ASP A 257 -11.34 -4.22 -16.56
C ASP A 257 -11.98 -3.03 -15.83
N ASN A 258 -11.18 -2.03 -15.45
CA ASN A 258 -11.62 -0.82 -14.75
C ASN A 258 -10.57 0.29 -14.94
N TYR A 259 -10.99 1.47 -15.42
CA TYR A 259 -10.09 2.60 -15.63
C TYR A 259 -9.39 3.07 -14.34
N LYS A 260 -10.00 2.86 -13.17
CA LYS A 260 -9.39 3.18 -11.87
C LYS A 260 -8.24 2.25 -11.51
N ASN A 261 -8.03 1.13 -12.21
CA ASN A 261 -6.99 0.16 -11.89
C ASN A 261 -5.58 0.73 -12.06
N SER A 262 -5.33 1.59 -13.05
CA SER A 262 -4.02 2.25 -13.18
C SER A 262 -3.75 3.14 -11.97
N SER A 263 -4.69 4.03 -11.63
CA SER A 263 -4.59 4.92 -10.47
C SER A 263 -4.38 4.15 -9.17
N HIS A 264 -5.15 3.08 -8.96
CA HIS A 264 -5.04 2.21 -7.81
C HIS A 264 -3.69 1.49 -7.74
N ASN A 265 -3.16 1.03 -8.88
CA ASN A 265 -1.85 0.38 -8.94
C ASN A 265 -0.74 1.36 -8.52
N PHE A 266 -0.71 2.56 -9.11
CA PHE A 266 0.32 3.56 -8.81
C PHE A 266 0.23 4.09 -7.38
N GLN A 267 -0.98 4.31 -6.84
CA GLN A 267 -1.16 4.67 -5.42
C GLN A 267 -0.64 3.60 -4.45
N LYS A 268 -0.77 2.32 -4.82
CA LYS A 268 -0.25 1.21 -4.01
C LYS A 268 1.26 1.10 -4.08
N ILE A 269 1.85 1.30 -5.26
CA ILE A 269 3.31 1.34 -5.44
C ILE A 269 3.88 2.49 -4.62
N GLU A 270 3.30 3.69 -4.76
CA GLU A 270 3.64 4.88 -3.98
C GLU A 270 3.56 4.61 -2.47
N SER A 271 2.43 4.08 -1.98
CA SER A 271 2.27 3.76 -0.55
C SER A 271 3.24 2.68 -0.06
N LYS A 272 3.60 1.73 -0.92
CA LYS A 272 4.59 0.70 -0.57
C LYS A 272 5.97 1.30 -0.37
N ILE A 273 6.37 2.24 -1.24
CA ILE A 273 7.66 2.92 -1.19
C ILE A 273 7.69 3.86 0.01
N TRP A 274 6.77 4.82 0.06
CA TRP A 274 6.81 5.92 1.04
C TRP A 274 6.42 5.50 2.45
N ILE A 275 5.39 4.65 2.62
CA ILE A 275 4.85 4.31 3.94
C ILE A 275 5.39 2.97 4.42
N ASP A 276 5.19 1.91 3.63
CA ASP A 276 5.51 0.56 4.09
C ASP A 276 7.01 0.30 4.19
N ASP A 277 7.82 1.06 3.45
CA ASP A 277 9.26 0.80 3.35
C ASP A 277 10.16 1.96 3.81
N LEU A 278 10.06 3.15 3.21
CA LEU A 278 10.84 4.32 3.61
C LEU A 278 10.50 4.72 5.04
N LEU A 279 9.27 5.14 5.31
CA LEU A 279 8.87 5.62 6.63
C LEU A 279 8.99 4.55 7.72
N ASN A 280 8.69 3.28 7.41
CA ASN A 280 8.80 2.22 8.40
C ASN A 280 10.25 1.96 8.85
N ASN A 281 11.24 2.33 8.05
CA ASN A 281 12.66 2.03 8.31
C ASN A 281 13.54 3.28 8.29
N ILE A 282 12.95 4.48 8.29
CA ILE A 282 13.65 5.77 8.24
C ILE A 282 14.59 5.92 9.45
N PRO A 283 15.78 6.55 9.32
CA PRO A 283 16.73 6.67 10.43
C PRO A 283 16.41 7.80 11.43
N VAL A 284 15.14 8.19 11.56
CA VAL A 284 14.69 9.25 12.47
C VAL A 284 13.38 8.86 13.14
N ASP A 285 13.03 9.55 14.23
CA ASP A 285 11.79 9.33 14.97
C ASP A 285 10.71 10.39 14.66
N PHE A 286 11.07 11.43 13.88
CA PHE A 286 10.14 12.44 13.37
C PHE A 286 10.05 12.37 11.84
N ALA A 287 8.89 11.99 11.33
CA ALA A 287 8.56 12.09 9.90
C ALA A 287 7.06 11.98 9.64
N LEU A 288 6.56 12.73 8.66
CA LEU A 288 5.15 12.69 8.25
C LEU A 288 5.03 12.43 6.74
N PRO A 289 4.34 11.36 6.29
CA PRO A 289 4.16 11.09 4.87
C PRO A 289 3.00 11.91 4.31
N ILE A 290 3.24 12.71 3.27
CA ILE A 290 2.19 13.43 2.54
C ILE A 290 2.34 13.12 1.07
N HIS A 291 1.37 12.41 0.49
CA HIS A 291 1.42 12.00 -0.92
C HIS A 291 2.75 11.30 -1.26
N ASP A 292 3.52 11.89 -2.16
CA ASP A 292 4.82 11.47 -2.65
C ASP A 292 6.00 12.20 -1.98
N CYS A 293 5.83 12.62 -0.72
CA CYS A 293 6.90 13.22 0.06
C CYS A 293 6.88 12.84 1.56
N LEU A 294 8.00 13.07 2.23
CA LEU A 294 8.15 13.01 3.68
C LEU A 294 8.48 14.39 4.24
N ILE A 295 7.68 14.87 5.19
CA ILE A 295 8.09 16.02 6.01
C ILE A 295 9.03 15.52 7.10
N VAL A 296 10.17 16.18 7.23
CA VAL A 296 11.18 15.92 8.27
C VAL A 296 11.71 17.24 8.82
N LYS A 297 12.47 17.18 9.91
CA LYS A 297 13.12 18.37 10.46
C LYS A 297 14.32 18.79 9.61
N GLU A 298 14.56 20.09 9.47
CA GLU A 298 15.62 20.63 8.63
C GLU A 298 17.01 20.10 9.02
N GLU A 299 17.28 19.93 10.32
CA GLU A 299 18.56 19.45 10.84
C GLU A 299 18.90 18.00 10.47
N VAL A 300 17.89 17.17 10.13
CA VAL A 300 18.08 15.77 9.71
C VAL A 300 17.78 15.54 8.23
N ALA A 301 17.47 16.60 7.48
CA ALA A 301 17.03 16.50 6.08
C ALA A 301 18.05 15.78 5.19
N GLY A 302 19.34 16.12 5.34
CA GLY A 302 20.42 15.50 4.57
C GLY A 302 20.55 13.99 4.83
N LEU A 303 20.45 13.58 6.09
CA LEU A 303 20.48 12.16 6.47
C LEU A 303 19.32 11.38 5.83
N VAL A 304 18.11 11.94 5.87
CA VAL A 304 16.93 11.28 5.30
C VAL A 304 17.00 11.24 3.78
N LEU A 305 17.50 12.31 3.13
CA LEU A 305 17.68 12.33 1.69
C LEU A 305 18.61 11.22 1.21
N GLU A 306 19.78 11.08 1.84
CA GLU A 306 20.75 10.04 1.49
C GLU A 306 20.16 8.64 1.72
N TYR A 307 19.47 8.43 2.84
CA TYR A 307 18.73 7.19 3.09
C TYR A 307 17.71 6.86 1.97
N CYS A 308 16.95 7.85 1.50
CA CYS A 308 15.99 7.66 0.41
C CYS A 308 16.69 7.27 -0.89
N LYS A 309 17.78 7.97 -1.25
CA LYS A 309 18.56 7.70 -2.48
C LYS A 309 19.24 6.34 -2.44
N GLU A 310 19.81 5.93 -1.31
CA GLU A 310 20.42 4.60 -1.17
C GLU A 310 19.40 3.48 -1.38
N LYS A 311 18.17 3.70 -0.89
CA LYS A 311 17.13 2.69 -0.89
C LYS A 311 16.35 2.60 -2.20
N TYR A 312 16.20 3.73 -2.89
CA TYR A 312 15.52 3.85 -4.18
C TYR A 312 16.34 4.75 -5.13
N PRO A 313 17.51 4.30 -5.61
CA PRO A 313 18.41 5.11 -6.44
C PRO A 313 17.81 5.52 -7.78
N GLU A 314 16.77 4.82 -8.23
CA GLU A 314 16.04 5.12 -9.45
C GLU A 314 15.02 6.27 -9.32
N ILE A 315 14.74 6.74 -8.09
CA ILE A 315 13.84 7.87 -7.81
C ILE A 315 14.65 9.13 -7.53
N ASP A 316 14.29 10.22 -8.19
CA ASP A 316 14.99 11.50 -8.07
C ASP A 316 14.49 12.29 -6.85
N PHE A 317 15.04 11.98 -5.68
CA PHE A 317 14.70 12.68 -4.44
C PHE A 317 15.37 14.05 -4.32
N VAL A 318 14.65 15.02 -3.77
CA VAL A 318 15.16 16.35 -3.46
C VAL A 318 14.64 16.88 -2.13
N ILE A 319 15.39 17.82 -1.55
CA ILE A 319 14.94 18.62 -0.42
C ILE A 319 14.22 19.85 -0.96
N SER A 320 12.99 20.07 -0.51
CA SER A 320 12.22 21.28 -0.75
C SER A 320 11.89 21.92 0.60
N HIS A 321 12.22 23.20 0.77
CA HIS A 321 11.93 23.91 2.02
C HIS A 321 10.49 24.43 2.03
N LEU A 322 9.85 24.37 3.20
CA LEU A 322 8.57 25.04 3.45
C LEU A 322 8.81 26.52 3.79
N ARG A 323 9.44 27.23 2.86
CA ARG A 323 9.73 28.67 2.92
C ARG A 323 8.86 29.42 1.91
N ASP A 324 8.68 30.71 2.19
CA ASP A 324 7.81 31.66 1.47
C ASP A 324 7.83 31.57 -0.05
#